data_AF-A0A9P0ZWL4-F1
#
_entry.id   AF-A0A9P0ZWL4-F1
#
_cell.length_a   1.000
_cell.length_b   1.000
_cell.length_c   1.000
_cell.angle_alpha   90.00
_cell.angle_beta   90.00
_cell.angle_gamma   90.00
#
_symmetry.space_group_name_H-M   'P 1'
#
loop_
_entity.id
_entity.type
_entity.pdbx_description
1 polymer ?
#
loop_
_entity_poly.entity_id
_entity_poly.type
_entity_poly.pdbx_seq_one_letter_code
_entity_poly.pdbx_strand_id
1 'polypeptide(L)'
;MYMQQPAPLWLEPLLNTAFFAACRTHGDGARSECNMFCIDCAAAAFCFYCRSSRHKDHQVIQIRRSSYHDVVRVGEIERVLDISGVQTYVINSAKVMFLNQRPQPKTSTGKPAAVSNLCEICGRSLLDTFRFCSLGCKLVGIKRNGNGSLMLDAMNEVAMQRAGEGISSRRGEHELCEASSQNDMFLVTPPSNARRRKGIPRRSPFLS
;
A
#
# COMPACT_ATOMS: atom_id res chain seq x y z
N MET A 1 -21.49 -7.88 -16.00
CA MET A 1 -20.45 -7.05 -16.63
C MET A 1 -20.25 -5.81 -15.77
N TYR A 2 -19.15 -5.68 -15.04
CA TYR A 2 -18.88 -4.48 -14.25
C TYR A 2 -18.34 -3.39 -15.18
N MET A 3 -19.16 -2.37 -15.45
CA MET A 3 -18.69 -1.16 -16.12
C MET A 3 -17.62 -0.52 -15.23
N GLN A 4 -16.41 -0.36 -15.75
CA GLN A 4 -15.36 0.38 -15.06
C GLN A 4 -15.83 1.83 -14.92
N GLN A 5 -16.18 2.24 -13.71
CA GLN A 5 -16.53 3.62 -13.42
C GLN A 5 -15.29 4.50 -13.65
N PRO A 6 -15.40 5.58 -14.45
CA PRO A 6 -14.29 6.51 -14.62
C PRO A 6 -13.93 7.13 -13.27
N ALA A 7 -12.64 7.44 -13.08
CA ALA A 7 -12.19 8.07 -11.84
C ALA A 7 -12.91 9.42 -11.62
N PRO A 8 -13.38 9.73 -10.40
CA PRO A 8 -14.04 11.00 -10.14
C PRO A 8 -13.12 12.19 -10.41
N LEU A 9 -13.67 13.27 -10.97
CA LEU A 9 -12.91 14.46 -11.37
C LEU A 9 -12.17 15.14 -10.21
N TRP A 10 -12.66 14.97 -8.97
CA TRP A 10 -12.05 15.53 -7.77
C TRP A 10 -10.85 14.74 -7.24
N LEU A 11 -10.67 13.48 -7.67
CA LEU A 11 -9.64 12.60 -7.11
C LEU A 11 -8.22 13.05 -7.49
N GLU A 12 -8.03 13.49 -8.73
CA GLU A 12 -6.74 14.03 -9.17
C GLU A 12 -6.37 15.33 -8.46
N PRO A 13 -7.26 16.33 -8.34
CA PRO A 13 -7.07 17.49 -7.46
C PRO A 13 -6.72 17.11 -6.01
N LEU A 14 -7.44 16.16 -5.40
CA LEU A 14 -7.15 15.68 -4.05
C LEU A 14 -5.69 15.19 -3.92
N LEU A 15 -5.24 14.36 -4.85
CA LEU A 15 -3.92 13.73 -4.80
C LEU A 15 -2.77 14.72 -5.06
N ASN A 16 -3.03 15.80 -5.79
CA ASN A 16 -2.06 16.85 -6.11
C ASN A 16 -2.10 18.05 -5.15
N THR A 17 -3.07 18.09 -4.23
CA THR A 17 -3.23 19.20 -3.30
C THR A 17 -2.13 19.18 -2.24
N ALA A 18 -1.51 20.32 -2.00
CA ALA A 18 -0.62 20.52 -0.87
C ALA A 18 -1.45 20.78 0.41
N PHE A 19 -1.38 19.85 1.35
CA PHE A 19 -2.04 19.98 2.65
C PHE A 19 -1.10 20.56 3.71
N PHE A 20 -1.70 20.98 4.83
CA PHE A 20 -1.02 21.42 6.04
C PHE A 20 -0.25 22.74 5.93
N ALA A 21 -0.60 23.56 4.94
CA ALA A 21 -0.17 24.95 4.88
C ALA A 21 -0.96 25.79 5.91
N ALA A 22 -0.38 26.91 6.35
CA ALA A 22 -1.11 27.88 7.17
C ALA A 22 -2.23 28.55 6.33
N CYS A 23 -3.43 28.66 6.89
CA CYS A 23 -4.52 29.38 6.25
C CYS A 23 -4.21 30.87 6.16
N ARG A 24 -4.41 31.46 4.99
CA ARG A 24 -4.16 32.90 4.75
C ARG A 24 -5.08 33.84 5.52
N THR A 25 -6.31 33.40 5.82
CA THR A 25 -7.32 34.23 6.49
C THR A 25 -7.42 33.96 7.99
N HIS A 26 -7.07 32.75 8.43
CA HIS A 26 -7.24 32.31 9.81
C HIS A 26 -5.91 31.92 10.46
N GLY A 27 -4.75 32.38 9.95
CA GLY A 27 -3.42 31.89 10.32
C GLY A 27 -3.17 31.78 11.83
N ASP A 28 -3.67 32.76 12.60
CA ASP A 28 -3.47 32.87 14.05
C ASP A 28 -4.39 31.97 14.89
N GLY A 29 -5.38 31.33 14.27
CA GLY A 29 -6.34 30.47 14.96
C GLY A 29 -5.76 29.10 15.30
N ALA A 30 -6.08 28.57 16.48
CA ALA A 30 -5.90 27.15 16.76
C ALA A 30 -6.73 26.35 15.73
N ARG A 31 -6.10 25.45 14.95
CA ARG A 31 -6.71 24.72 13.81
C ARG A 31 -6.83 25.50 12.49
N SER A 32 -5.97 26.50 12.30
CA SER A 32 -5.81 27.24 11.04
C SER A 32 -5.10 26.46 9.93
N GLU A 33 -4.60 25.26 10.21
CA GLU A 33 -3.90 24.44 9.23
C GLU A 33 -4.86 23.91 8.15
N CYS A 34 -4.46 24.03 6.88
CA CYS A 34 -5.25 23.62 5.72
C CYS A 34 -5.19 22.10 5.52
N ASN A 35 -6.01 21.36 6.27
CA ASN A 35 -6.06 19.89 6.24
C ASN A 35 -7.41 19.33 5.76
N MET A 36 -8.28 20.16 5.18
CA MET A 36 -9.57 19.75 4.63
C MET A 36 -9.58 19.92 3.12
N PHE A 37 -10.30 19.02 2.43
CA PHE A 37 -10.54 19.08 1.00
C PHE A 37 -12.03 18.95 0.71
N CYS A 38 -12.54 19.78 -0.21
CA CYS A 38 -13.95 19.84 -0.55
C CYS A 38 -14.13 19.12 -1.89
N ILE A 39 -14.94 18.07 -1.87
CA ILE A 39 -15.22 17.23 -3.04
C ILE A 39 -15.97 18.03 -4.09
N ASP A 40 -16.98 18.79 -3.69
CA ASP A 40 -17.82 19.56 -4.60
C ASP A 40 -17.07 20.71 -5.29
N CYS A 41 -16.13 21.34 -4.57
CA CYS A 41 -15.31 22.42 -5.15
C CYS A 41 -14.09 21.91 -5.92
N ALA A 42 -13.58 20.73 -5.56
CA ALA A 42 -12.33 20.16 -6.09
C ALA A 42 -11.15 21.16 -6.15
N ALA A 43 -11.07 22.03 -5.13
CA ALA A 43 -10.14 23.16 -5.09
C ALA A 43 -9.02 22.94 -4.05
N ALA A 44 -8.27 24.01 -3.75
CA ALA A 44 -7.18 23.97 -2.77
C ALA A 44 -7.65 23.56 -1.36
N ALA A 45 -6.71 23.03 -0.57
CA ALA A 45 -6.94 22.71 0.83
C ALA A 45 -7.32 23.94 1.65
N PHE A 46 -8.17 23.73 2.66
CA PHE A 46 -8.65 24.79 3.56
C PHE A 46 -8.67 24.31 5.01
N CYS A 47 -8.82 25.25 5.94
CA CYS A 47 -8.79 24.99 7.38
C CYS A 47 -10.19 24.79 7.97
N PHE A 48 -10.23 24.44 9.26
CA PHE A 48 -11.48 24.22 10.00
C PHE A 48 -12.47 25.40 9.92
N TYR A 49 -11.99 26.64 10.02
CA TYR A 49 -12.85 27.82 9.98
C TYR A 49 -13.43 28.11 8.59
N CYS A 50 -12.65 27.87 7.53
CA CYS A 50 -13.13 27.98 6.15
C CYS A 50 -14.25 26.98 5.84
N ARG A 51 -14.28 25.83 6.53
CA ARG A 51 -15.38 24.86 6.39
C ARG A 51 -16.72 25.51 6.70
N SER A 52 -16.83 26.17 7.84
CA SER A 52 -18.09 26.75 8.32
C SER A 52 -18.54 27.96 7.50
N SER A 53 -17.61 28.74 6.94
CA SER A 53 -17.93 29.97 6.20
C SER A 53 -18.17 29.76 4.70
N ARG A 54 -17.49 28.79 4.07
CA ARG A 54 -17.50 28.62 2.60
C ARG A 54 -17.94 27.23 2.13
N HIS A 55 -17.98 26.24 3.03
CA HIS A 55 -18.23 24.83 2.70
C HIS A 55 -19.22 24.18 3.67
N LYS A 56 -20.20 24.95 4.17
CA LYS A 56 -21.14 24.50 5.20
C LYS A 56 -21.95 23.28 4.76
N ASP A 57 -22.38 23.30 3.49
CA ASP A 57 -23.28 22.30 2.91
C ASP A 57 -22.58 21.40 1.88
N HIS A 58 -21.25 21.40 1.87
CA HIS A 58 -20.45 20.62 0.91
C HIS A 58 -19.92 19.32 1.52
N GLN A 59 -19.64 18.34 0.67
CA GLN A 59 -18.92 17.14 1.03
C GLN A 59 -17.44 17.46 1.22
N VAL A 60 -16.94 17.18 2.42
CA VAL A 60 -15.58 17.50 2.85
C VAL A 60 -14.92 16.27 3.47
N ILE A 61 -13.68 16.02 3.08
CA ILE A 61 -12.80 15.01 3.68
C ILE A 61 -11.67 15.68 4.45
N GLN A 62 -11.27 15.08 5.57
CA GLN A 62 -10.17 15.56 6.38
C GLN A 62 -8.93 14.70 6.15
N ILE A 63 -7.85 15.36 5.73
CA ILE A 63 -6.54 14.76 5.52
C ILE A 63 -5.74 14.81 6.82
N ARG A 64 -4.99 13.74 7.09
CA ARG A 64 -4.15 13.56 8.27
C ARG A 64 -2.74 13.16 7.84
N ARG A 65 -1.78 13.29 8.75
CA ARG A 65 -0.40 12.83 8.54
C ARG A 65 -0.13 11.55 9.32
N SER A 66 0.43 10.56 8.64
CA SER A 66 1.02 9.37 9.25
C SER A 66 2.41 9.15 8.68
N SER A 67 3.43 9.11 9.53
CA SER A 67 4.84 8.94 9.12
C SER A 67 5.23 9.90 7.99
N TYR A 68 4.88 11.18 8.12
CA TYR A 68 5.13 12.25 7.13
C TYR A 68 4.41 12.12 5.79
N HIS A 69 3.40 11.25 5.69
CA HIS A 69 2.62 11.08 4.48
C HIS A 69 1.13 11.34 4.72
N ASP A 70 0.48 11.85 3.68
CA ASP A 70 -0.93 12.19 3.72
C ASP A 70 -1.79 10.92 3.67
N VAL A 71 -2.70 10.82 4.64
CA VAL A 71 -3.63 9.72 4.80
C VAL A 71 -5.06 10.23 4.98
N VAL A 72 -6.01 9.40 4.57
CA VAL A 72 -7.44 9.61 4.81
C VAL A 72 -8.00 8.42 5.59
N ARG A 73 -8.98 8.67 6.45
CA ARG A 73 -9.71 7.60 7.14
C ARG A 73 -10.60 6.87 6.15
N VAL A 74 -10.64 5.54 6.24
CA VAL A 74 -11.52 4.71 5.39
C VAL A 74 -12.98 5.18 5.49
N GLY A 75 -13.47 5.40 6.71
CA GLY A 75 -14.85 5.84 6.95
C GLY A 75 -15.24 7.22 6.38
N GLU A 76 -14.25 8.05 5.99
CA GLU A 76 -14.51 9.33 5.34
C GLU A 76 -14.57 9.18 3.81
N ILE A 77 -13.66 8.38 3.23
CA ILE A 77 -13.51 8.27 1.77
C ILE A 77 -14.40 7.19 1.14
N GLU A 78 -14.74 6.12 1.87
CA GLU A 78 -15.53 5.00 1.34
C GLU A 78 -16.95 5.38 0.92
N ARG A 79 -17.45 6.52 1.42
CA ARG A 79 -18.80 7.03 1.11
C ARG A 79 -18.90 7.65 -0.28
N VAL A 80 -17.76 8.02 -0.87
CA VAL A 80 -17.66 8.84 -2.08
C VAL A 80 -16.78 8.23 -3.15
N LEU A 81 -16.04 7.16 -2.82
CA LEU A 81 -15.11 6.50 -3.73
C LEU A 81 -15.07 5.00 -3.42
N ASP A 82 -15.13 4.18 -4.48
CA ASP A 82 -14.79 2.77 -4.35
C ASP A 82 -13.30 2.65 -3.99
N ILE A 83 -13.03 2.10 -2.81
CA ILE A 83 -11.68 1.88 -2.29
C ILE A 83 -11.21 0.43 -2.41
N SER A 84 -11.98 -0.43 -3.09
CA SER A 84 -11.60 -1.82 -3.32
C SER A 84 -10.23 -1.94 -4.00
N GLY A 85 -9.48 -2.98 -3.62
CA GLY A 85 -8.15 -3.26 -4.16
C GLY A 85 -7.03 -2.34 -3.66
N VAL A 86 -7.31 -1.33 -2.84
CA VAL A 86 -6.28 -0.46 -2.23
C VAL A 86 -6.00 -0.89 -0.79
N GLN A 87 -4.71 -1.01 -0.46
CA GLN A 87 -4.28 -1.44 0.87
C GLN A 87 -4.68 -0.44 1.97
N THR A 88 -5.35 -0.97 3.01
CA THR A 88 -5.66 -0.25 4.25
C THR A 88 -4.67 -0.59 5.35
N TYR A 89 -4.46 0.34 6.28
CA TYR A 89 -3.66 0.13 7.49
C TYR A 89 -4.48 0.48 8.73
N VAL A 90 -4.23 -0.21 9.84
CA VAL A 90 -4.73 0.20 11.16
C VAL A 90 -3.63 1.00 11.85
N ILE A 91 -3.85 2.30 12.05
CA ILE A 91 -2.90 3.23 12.68
C ILE A 91 -3.63 3.97 13.79
N ASN A 92 -3.09 3.93 15.01
CA ASN A 92 -3.72 4.50 16.21
C ASN A 92 -5.21 4.09 16.33
N SER A 93 -5.46 2.79 16.19
CA SER A 93 -6.80 2.18 16.23
C SER A 93 -7.79 2.67 15.15
N ALA A 94 -7.31 3.34 14.10
CA ALA A 94 -8.13 3.80 12.98
C ALA A 94 -7.71 3.13 11.66
N LYS A 95 -8.69 2.70 10.86
CA LYS A 95 -8.44 2.27 9.48
C LYS A 95 -8.18 3.48 8.58
N VAL A 96 -7.02 3.51 7.94
CA VAL A 96 -6.56 4.60 7.07
C VAL A 96 -5.99 4.08 5.75
N MET A 97 -5.93 4.96 4.76
CA MET A 97 -5.33 4.73 3.46
C MET A 97 -4.41 5.89 3.11
N PHE A 98 -3.31 5.59 2.42
CA PHE A 98 -2.40 6.62 1.92
C PHE A 98 -2.92 7.21 0.62
N LEU A 99 -2.78 8.53 0.49
CA LEU A 99 -3.12 9.23 -0.75
C LEU A 99 -2.12 8.85 -1.85
N ASN A 100 -0.84 9.05 -1.61
CA ASN A 100 0.20 8.88 -2.63
C ASN A 100 1.20 7.76 -2.33
N GLN A 101 2.00 7.42 -3.34
CA GLN A 101 3.12 6.51 -3.19
C GLN A 101 4.09 7.00 -2.12
N ARG A 102 4.71 6.06 -1.43
CA ARG A 102 5.75 6.35 -0.43
C ARG A 102 7.10 5.85 -0.94
N PRO A 103 8.22 6.46 -0.53
CA PRO A 103 9.55 5.92 -0.79
C PRO A 103 9.67 4.50 -0.23
N GLN A 104 10.15 3.55 -1.04
CA GLN A 104 10.52 2.22 -0.55
C GLN A 104 11.97 2.25 -0.08
N PRO A 105 12.31 1.64 1.08
CA PRO A 105 13.70 1.30 1.37
C PRO A 105 14.21 0.46 0.20
N LYS A 106 15.35 0.83 -0.40
CA LYS A 106 15.96 0.01 -1.45
C LYS A 106 16.22 -1.37 -0.87
N THR A 107 15.48 -2.38 -1.32
CA THR A 107 15.72 -3.77 -0.95
C THR A 107 17.06 -4.14 -1.55
N SER A 108 18.09 -4.29 -0.71
CA SER A 108 19.37 -4.84 -1.14
C SER A 108 19.14 -6.20 -1.76
N THR A 109 19.55 -6.34 -3.01
CA THR A 109 19.69 -7.56 -3.80
C THR A 109 20.11 -8.73 -2.89
N GLY A 110 19.31 -9.81 -2.82
CA GLY A 110 19.80 -11.01 -2.15
C GLY A 110 18.79 -12.01 -1.55
N LYS A 111 17.48 -11.79 -1.63
CA LYS A 111 16.52 -12.85 -1.26
C LYS A 111 15.47 -13.00 -2.35
N PRO A 112 15.21 -14.21 -2.87
CA PRO A 112 14.07 -14.45 -3.73
C PRO A 112 12.84 -14.04 -2.93
N ALA A 113 12.14 -13.01 -3.40
CA ALA A 113 10.94 -12.53 -2.75
C ALA A 113 9.96 -13.70 -2.73
N ALA A 114 9.73 -14.26 -1.53
CA ALA A 114 8.56 -15.07 -1.27
C ALA A 114 7.36 -14.37 -1.89
N VAL A 115 6.48 -15.14 -2.55
CA VAL A 115 5.29 -14.71 -3.31
C VAL A 115 4.65 -13.49 -2.67
N SER A 116 5.12 -12.30 -3.03
CA SER A 116 4.71 -11.06 -2.41
C SER A 116 3.80 -10.39 -3.40
N ASN A 117 2.58 -10.12 -2.98
CA ASN A 117 1.66 -9.34 -3.78
C ASN A 117 2.29 -7.95 -3.96
N LEU A 118 2.63 -7.59 -5.19
CA LEU A 118 3.27 -6.31 -5.51
C LEU A 118 2.22 -5.33 -6.01
N CYS A 119 2.40 -4.05 -5.66
CA CYS A 119 1.59 -2.99 -6.24
C CYS A 119 1.79 -2.92 -7.75
N GLU A 120 0.69 -2.97 -8.51
CA GLU A 120 0.70 -2.95 -9.98
C GLU A 120 1.35 -1.70 -10.59
N ILE A 121 1.50 -0.63 -9.81
CA ILE A 121 2.05 0.66 -10.30
C ILE A 121 3.48 0.92 -9.83
N CYS A 122 3.81 0.64 -8.57
CA CYS A 122 5.09 1.03 -7.99
C CYS A 122 5.93 -0.14 -7.45
N GLY A 123 5.45 -1.39 -7.62
CA GLY A 123 6.16 -2.59 -7.19
C GLY A 123 6.34 -2.72 -5.68
N ARG A 124 5.60 -1.95 -4.88
CA ARG A 124 5.64 -2.06 -3.41
C ARG A 124 5.02 -3.35 -2.94
N SER A 125 5.69 -4.09 -2.07
CA SER A 125 5.10 -5.26 -1.41
C SER A 125 3.86 -4.86 -0.61
N LEU A 126 2.79 -5.59 -0.84
CA LEU A 126 1.47 -5.42 -0.24
C LEU A 126 1.17 -6.57 0.71
N LEU A 127 0.13 -6.38 1.51
CA LEU A 127 -0.55 -7.50 2.16
C LEU A 127 -1.34 -8.29 1.12
N ASP A 128 -1.61 -9.56 1.41
CA ASP A 128 -2.37 -10.42 0.51
C ASP A 128 -3.75 -9.84 0.23
N THR A 129 -4.23 -10.01 -1.00
CA THR A 129 -5.51 -9.50 -1.58
C THR A 129 -5.54 -8.08 -2.14
N PHE A 130 -4.51 -7.26 -1.94
CA PHE A 130 -4.48 -5.88 -2.47
C PHE A 130 -3.77 -5.77 -3.82
N ARG A 131 -4.19 -4.81 -4.64
CA ARG A 131 -3.63 -4.48 -5.97
C ARG A 131 -2.81 -3.18 -5.96
N PHE A 132 -3.20 -2.23 -5.10
CA PHE A 132 -2.60 -0.90 -5.03
C PHE A 132 -2.19 -0.54 -3.60
N CYS A 133 -1.05 0.14 -3.44
CA CYS A 133 -0.59 0.59 -2.11
C CYS A 133 -1.21 1.91 -1.62
N SER A 134 -1.85 2.66 -2.52
CA SER A 134 -2.38 4.02 -2.28
C SER A 134 -3.44 4.40 -3.31
N LEU A 135 -4.22 5.44 -3.02
CA LEU A 135 -5.23 5.97 -3.94
C LEU A 135 -4.62 6.47 -5.26
N GLY A 136 -3.44 7.10 -5.21
CA GLY A 136 -2.70 7.54 -6.39
C GLY A 136 -2.28 6.38 -7.29
N CYS A 137 -1.85 5.24 -6.72
CA CYS A 137 -1.62 4.04 -7.53
C CYS A 137 -2.91 3.54 -8.17
N LYS A 138 -4.04 3.52 -7.45
CA LYS A 138 -5.33 3.12 -8.04
C LYS A 138 -5.73 4.04 -9.20
N LEU A 139 -5.58 5.36 -9.05
CA LEU A 139 -5.88 6.32 -10.12
C LEU A 139 -5.05 6.06 -11.38
N VAL A 140 -3.74 5.83 -11.23
CA VAL A 140 -2.87 5.50 -12.37
C VAL A 140 -3.28 4.17 -13.02
N GLY A 141 -3.65 3.16 -12.21
CA GLY A 141 -4.17 1.89 -12.71
C GLY A 141 -5.44 2.04 -13.53
N ILE A 142 -6.41 2.83 -13.04
CA ILE A 142 -7.66 3.13 -13.76
C ILE A 142 -7.35 3.84 -15.09
N LYS A 143 -6.48 4.86 -15.09
CA LYS A 143 -6.09 5.59 -16.31
C LYS A 143 -5.40 4.68 -17.34
N ARG A 144 -4.58 3.73 -16.91
CA ARG A 144 -3.94 2.75 -17.82
C ARG A 144 -4.93 1.75 -18.41
N ASN A 145 -5.86 1.24 -17.61
CA ASN A 145 -6.88 0.29 -18.07
C ASN A 145 -7.91 0.92 -19.01
N GLY A 146 -8.30 2.18 -18.79
CA GLY A 146 -9.20 2.92 -19.68
C GLY A 146 -8.59 3.25 -21.05
N ASN A 147 -7.25 3.26 -21.14
CA ASN A 147 -6.50 3.53 -22.36
C ASN A 147 -6.08 2.25 -23.13
N GLY A 148 -6.64 1.09 -22.78
CA GLY A 148 -6.30 -0.23 -23.35
C GLY A 148 -6.65 -0.45 -24.82
N SER A 149 -6.57 0.57 -25.67
CA SER A 149 -6.60 0.46 -27.13
C SER A 149 -5.25 0.73 -27.79
N LEU A 150 -4.18 1.12 -27.08
CA LEU A 150 -2.87 1.28 -27.74
C LEU A 150 -1.72 0.73 -26.89
N MET A 151 -1.04 -0.25 -27.51
CA MET A 151 0.22 -0.91 -27.15
C MET A 151 0.11 -2.18 -26.29
N LEU A 152 -0.54 -3.21 -26.84
CA LEU A 152 0.13 -4.51 -26.96
C LEU A 152 0.87 -4.54 -28.30
N ASP A 153 2.07 -5.10 -28.29
CA ASP A 153 2.90 -5.58 -29.42
C ASP A 153 3.71 -4.58 -30.26
N ALA A 154 4.96 -4.36 -29.81
CA ALA A 154 6.20 -4.42 -30.62
C ALA A 154 7.37 -4.42 -29.61
N MET A 155 8.13 -5.48 -29.38
CA MET A 155 8.84 -6.31 -30.35
C MET A 155 8.76 -7.80 -29.97
N ASN A 156 8.30 -8.60 -30.92
CA ASN A 156 8.52 -10.02 -30.96
C ASN A 156 9.86 -10.33 -31.68
N GLU A 157 10.49 -11.41 -31.23
CA GLU A 157 11.34 -12.35 -31.98
C GLU A 157 12.67 -11.90 -32.62
N VAL A 158 13.75 -12.48 -32.09
CA VAL A 158 14.83 -13.02 -32.94
C VAL A 158 15.04 -14.50 -32.61
N ALA A 159 14.41 -15.32 -33.45
CA ALA A 159 14.90 -16.59 -34.00
C ALA A 159 15.24 -17.76 -33.04
N MET A 160 14.25 -18.61 -32.78
CA MET A 160 14.44 -20.06 -32.64
C MET A 160 14.05 -20.74 -33.97
N GLN A 161 15.04 -21.08 -34.79
CA GLN A 161 14.92 -22.06 -35.87
C GLN A 161 16.30 -22.64 -36.17
N ARG A 162 16.52 -23.89 -35.73
CA ARG A 162 17.04 -24.97 -36.59
C ARG A 162 16.90 -26.32 -35.89
N ALA A 163 16.07 -27.17 -36.50
CA ALA A 163 15.93 -28.58 -36.23
C ALA A 163 17.04 -29.39 -36.94
N GLY A 164 17.25 -30.64 -36.49
CA GLY A 164 18.08 -31.67 -37.12
C GLY A 164 18.78 -32.52 -36.05
N GLU A 165 18.10 -33.50 -35.45
CA GLU A 165 18.14 -34.95 -35.78
C GLU A 165 19.38 -35.70 -35.24
N GLY A 166 19.15 -36.78 -34.48
CA GLY A 166 20.20 -37.68 -34.00
C GLY A 166 19.70 -38.74 -33.00
N ILE A 167 19.43 -39.93 -33.52
CA ILE A 167 19.00 -41.17 -32.87
C ILE A 167 20.10 -41.76 -31.95
N SER A 168 19.78 -42.29 -30.77
CA SER A 168 20.22 -43.64 -30.31
C SER A 168 19.76 -44.03 -28.89
N SER A 169 18.98 -45.10 -28.86
CA SER A 169 18.82 -46.19 -27.86
C SER A 169 19.85 -46.34 -26.72
N ARG A 170 19.35 -46.64 -25.49
CA ARG A 170 19.60 -47.87 -24.67
C ARG A 170 18.99 -47.74 -23.25
N ARG A 171 17.99 -48.59 -22.91
CA ARG A 171 17.99 -49.68 -21.89
C ARG A 171 18.53 -49.30 -20.49
N GLY A 172 17.66 -49.21 -19.48
CA GLY A 172 17.52 -50.20 -18.39
C GLY A 172 17.99 -49.53 -17.08
N GLU A 173 17.55 -49.80 -15.85
CA GLU A 173 16.81 -50.90 -15.23
C GLU A 173 16.19 -50.38 -13.90
N HIS A 174 15.38 -51.25 -13.32
CA HIS A 174 14.52 -51.19 -12.15
C HIS A 174 15.30 -51.30 -10.82
N GLU A 175 14.81 -50.74 -9.70
CA GLU A 175 14.62 -51.47 -8.41
C GLU A 175 14.13 -50.58 -7.25
N LEU A 176 13.34 -51.22 -6.37
CA LEU A 176 12.60 -50.72 -5.21
C LEU A 176 13.39 -50.89 -3.89
N CYS A 177 12.91 -50.21 -2.83
CA CYS A 177 12.66 -50.71 -1.44
C CYS A 177 12.19 -49.51 -0.59
N GLU A 178 11.00 -49.42 0.05
CA GLU A 178 10.42 -50.18 1.19
C GLU A 178 11.40 -50.35 2.39
N ALA A 179 11.07 -50.14 3.67
CA ALA A 179 9.87 -49.73 4.40
C ALA A 179 10.21 -49.43 5.90
N SER A 180 9.21 -48.90 6.65
CA SER A 180 8.92 -49.10 8.11
C SER A 180 9.80 -48.35 9.14
N SER A 181 9.37 -47.87 10.33
CA SER A 181 8.27 -48.15 11.30
C SER A 181 8.04 -46.90 12.19
N GLN A 182 6.83 -46.38 12.46
CA GLN A 182 5.84 -46.66 13.55
C GLN A 182 6.22 -46.33 15.02
N ASN A 183 5.31 -45.56 15.67
CA ASN A 183 4.95 -45.38 17.11
C ASN A 183 5.97 -44.68 18.06
N ASP A 184 5.62 -43.91 19.12
CA ASP A 184 4.41 -43.80 19.95
C ASP A 184 4.35 -42.43 20.72
N MET A 185 3.21 -42.10 21.32
CA MET A 185 2.91 -40.88 22.10
C MET A 185 3.63 -40.80 23.45
N PHE A 186 3.97 -39.59 23.97
CA PHE A 186 3.79 -39.17 25.38
C PHE A 186 3.85 -37.63 25.58
N LEU A 187 2.99 -37.11 26.47
CA LEU A 187 2.86 -35.73 26.97
C LEU A 187 3.97 -35.37 27.98
N VAL A 188 4.67 -34.24 27.80
CA VAL A 188 5.33 -33.47 28.89
C VAL A 188 5.49 -31.97 28.51
N THR A 189 4.75 -31.07 29.17
CA THR A 189 5.11 -29.64 29.43
C THR A 189 6.15 -29.55 30.56
N PRO A 190 6.98 -28.50 30.80
CA PRO A 190 6.79 -27.03 30.61
C PRO A 190 8.16 -26.30 30.25
N PRO A 191 8.53 -25.04 30.63
CA PRO A 191 7.77 -23.86 31.09
C PRO A 191 8.08 -22.51 30.37
N SER A 192 7.20 -21.55 30.67
CA SER A 192 7.29 -20.09 30.55
C SER A 192 8.69 -19.48 30.71
N ASN A 193 9.13 -18.73 29.70
CA ASN A 193 10.25 -17.79 29.81
C ASN A 193 9.76 -16.34 29.96
N ALA A 194 9.49 -15.95 31.20
CA ALA A 194 9.37 -14.54 31.60
C ALA A 194 10.75 -13.88 31.55
N ARG A 195 11.05 -13.13 30.48
CA ARG A 195 12.31 -12.37 30.39
C ARG A 195 12.12 -10.98 31.02
N ARG A 196 12.84 -10.79 32.13
CA ARG A 196 12.81 -9.66 33.08
C ARG A 196 12.97 -8.28 32.41
N ARG A 197 12.25 -7.31 32.98
CA ARG A 197 12.36 -5.87 32.67
C ARG A 197 13.80 -5.38 32.92
N LYS A 198 14.34 -4.65 31.95
CA LYS A 198 15.62 -3.92 32.05
C LYS A 198 15.50 -2.90 33.19
N GLY A 199 16.40 -2.97 34.17
CA GLY A 199 16.43 -2.06 35.32
C GLY A 199 16.62 -0.59 34.91
N ILE A 200 16.29 0.32 35.83
CA ILE A 200 16.37 1.77 35.66
C ILE A 200 17.85 2.19 35.47
N PRO A 201 18.23 2.86 34.37
CA PRO A 201 19.60 3.33 34.17
C PRO A 201 19.96 4.42 35.18
N ARG A 202 21.10 4.29 35.87
CA ARG A 202 21.69 5.37 36.68
C ARG A 202 22.71 6.14 35.85
N ARG A 203 22.69 7.48 35.94
CA ARG A 203 23.68 8.37 35.33
C ARG A 203 25.05 8.20 36.00
N SER A 204 26.11 8.31 35.20
CA SER A 204 27.49 8.37 35.68
C SER A 204 27.76 9.67 36.46
N PRO A 205 28.62 9.66 37.49
CA PRO A 205 29.01 10.87 38.22
C PRO A 205 29.75 11.85 37.31
N PHE A 206 29.59 13.15 37.60
CA PHE A 206 30.41 14.19 36.98
C PHE A 206 31.79 14.18 37.63
N LEU A 207 32.85 14.14 36.81
CA LEU A 207 34.21 14.41 37.25
C LEU A 207 34.36 15.92 37.43
N SER A 208 34.76 16.34 38.63
CA SER A 208 35.15 17.72 38.97
C SER A 208 36.54 18.05 38.43
#